data_AF-A0A7V9NMD9-F1
#
_entry.id   AF-A0A7V9NMD9-F1
#
_cell.length_a   1.000
_cell.length_b   1.000
_cell.length_c   1.000
_cell.angle_alpha   90.00
_cell.angle_beta   90.00
_cell.angle_gamma   90.00
#
_symmetry.space_group_name_H-M   'P 1'
#
loop_
_entity.id
_entity.type
_entity.pdbx_description
1 polymer ?
#
loop_
_entity_poly.entity_id
_entity_poly.type
_entity_poly.pdbx_seq_one_letter_code
_entity_poly.pdbx_strand_id
1 'polypeptide(L)'
;MAKHEKKFVDFDKPYETNTIGLRGVIYFSVGLFLLVVVTFGLMWFLENVMEDGALEADNQNERPMQMSARENLPPEPRLQGAPGFAVESERGQVNLELAAPQSEYRELERQWTKLWEEGQKDSKTGTVVTLPIEEAKEKFLQSNAKANNSEEGQNILKESRSIVSDSSAGRTASVVRR
;
A
#
# COMPACT_ATOMS: atom_id res chain seq x y z
N MET A 1 45.21 -15.51 61.12
CA MET A 1 45.34 -15.42 62.59
C MET A 1 44.94 -14.02 63.03
N ALA A 2 43.70 -13.83 63.48
CA ALA A 2 43.28 -12.57 64.09
C ALA A 2 43.79 -12.54 65.54
N LYS A 3 44.62 -11.55 65.88
CA LYS A 3 45.00 -11.28 67.28
C LYS A 3 43.82 -10.62 67.97
N HIS A 4 43.17 -11.33 68.89
CA HIS A 4 42.23 -10.73 69.82
C HIS A 4 43.02 -10.03 70.93
N GLU A 5 43.24 -8.73 70.78
CA GLU A 5 43.62 -7.90 71.92
C GLU A 5 42.43 -7.82 72.88
N LYS A 6 42.65 -8.27 74.12
CA LYS A 6 41.69 -8.11 75.22
C LYS A 6 41.58 -6.61 75.54
N LYS A 7 40.51 -5.96 75.07
CA LYS A 7 40.20 -4.59 75.47
C LYS A 7 39.77 -4.60 76.93
N PHE A 8 40.54 -3.94 77.79
CA PHE A 8 40.16 -3.66 79.17
C PHE A 8 39.02 -2.62 79.17
N VAL A 9 38.00 -2.84 80.00
CA VAL A 9 36.90 -1.90 80.19
C VAL A 9 37.41 -0.72 81.01
N ASP A 10 37.34 0.47 80.44
CA ASP A 10 37.72 1.74 81.07
C ASP A 10 36.50 2.27 81.85
N PHE A 11 36.51 2.11 83.18
CA PHE A 11 35.37 2.41 84.06
C PHE A 11 35.11 3.91 84.27
N ASP A 12 36.01 4.79 83.80
CA ASP A 12 35.88 6.24 83.93
C ASP A 12 34.98 6.89 82.85
N LYS A 13 34.47 6.10 81.90
CA LYS A 13 33.55 6.58 80.85
C LYS A 13 32.18 5.91 80.96
N PRO A 14 31.07 6.69 81.03
CA PRO A 14 29.73 6.12 81.18
C PRO A 14 29.16 5.49 79.89
N TYR A 15 29.94 5.40 78.81
CA TYR A 15 29.54 4.78 77.55
C TYR A 15 30.72 4.09 76.86
N GLU A 16 30.43 3.01 76.14
CA GLU A 16 31.41 2.30 75.33
C GLU A 16 31.71 3.07 74.03
N THR A 17 33.00 3.29 73.74
CA THR A 17 33.41 3.89 72.47
C THR A 17 33.40 2.84 71.36
N ASN A 18 32.42 2.91 70.45
CA ASN A 18 32.38 2.07 69.25
C ASN A 18 33.44 2.53 68.25
N THR A 19 34.60 1.88 68.25
CA THR A 19 35.67 2.15 67.29
C THR A 19 35.31 1.50 65.95
N ILE A 20 34.66 2.25 65.06
CA ILE A 20 34.33 1.80 63.71
C ILE A 20 35.64 1.66 62.92
N GLY A 21 35.84 0.50 62.31
CA GLY A 21 36.96 0.23 61.40
C GLY A 21 36.79 0.97 60.07
N LEU A 22 36.95 2.29 60.07
CA LEU A 22 36.74 3.17 58.92
C LEU A 22 37.46 2.68 57.66
N ARG A 23 38.68 2.16 57.83
CA ARG A 23 39.50 1.61 56.73
C ARG A 23 38.84 0.40 56.06
N GLY A 24 38.19 -0.47 56.82
CA GLY A 24 37.47 -1.63 56.27
C GLY A 24 36.22 -1.21 55.49
N VAL A 25 35.48 -0.24 56.02
CA VAL A 25 34.30 0.33 55.34
C VAL A 25 34.69 0.97 54.02
N ILE A 26 35.77 1.76 53.99
CA ILE A 26 36.26 2.40 52.77
C ILE A 26 36.67 1.37 51.71
N TYR A 27 37.45 0.35 52.07
CA TYR A 27 37.82 -0.69 51.11
C TYR A 27 36.62 -1.48 50.60
N PHE A 28 35.63 -1.75 51.46
CA PHE A 28 34.39 -2.41 51.07
C PHE A 28 33.58 -1.55 50.09
N SER A 29 33.42 -0.25 50.35
CA SER A 29 32.72 0.67 49.45
C SER A 29 33.41 0.80 48.09
N VAL A 30 34.75 0.90 48.06
CA VAL A 30 35.51 0.96 46.80
C VAL A 30 35.39 -0.37 46.03
N GLY A 31 35.48 -1.50 46.73
CA GLY A 31 35.30 -2.82 46.11
C GLY A 31 33.90 -3.01 45.53
N LEU A 32 32.86 -2.61 46.26
CA LEU A 32 31.47 -2.66 45.80
C LEU A 32 31.26 -1.74 44.59
N PHE A 33 31.80 -0.52 44.63
CA PHE A 33 31.72 0.41 43.51
C PHE A 33 32.38 -0.15 42.25
N LEU A 34 33.57 -0.73 42.37
CA LEU A 34 34.28 -1.34 41.25
C LEU A 34 33.49 -2.52 40.66
N LEU A 35 32.90 -3.37 41.51
CA LEU A 35 32.03 -4.46 41.07
C LEU A 35 30.82 -3.93 40.28
N VAL A 36 30.16 -2.88 40.78
CA VAL A 36 29.03 -2.25 40.08
C VAL A 36 29.47 -1.77 38.69
N VAL A 37 30.57 -1.01 38.60
CA VAL A 37 31.10 -0.52 37.31
C VAL A 37 31.38 -1.67 36.34
N VAL A 38 31.99 -2.76 36.82
CA VAL A 38 32.28 -3.95 36.00
C VAL A 38 31.00 -4.62 35.53
N THR A 39 30.00 -4.80 36.40
CA THR A 39 28.72 -5.41 36.02
C THR A 39 27.97 -4.57 34.98
N PHE A 40 27.93 -3.25 35.13
CA PHE A 40 27.32 -2.37 34.12
C PHE A 40 28.08 -2.40 32.80
N GLY A 41 29.42 -2.44 32.84
CA GLY A 41 30.24 -2.59 31.62
C GLY A 41 29.99 -3.91 30.90
N LEU A 42 29.84 -5.02 31.64
CA LEU A 42 29.49 -6.33 31.09
C LEU A 42 28.08 -6.36 30.49
N MET A 43 27.10 -5.75 31.17
CA MET A 43 25.73 -5.64 30.67
C MET A 43 25.68 -4.81 29.38
N TRP A 44 26.37 -3.67 29.35
CA TRP A 44 26.47 -2.83 28.15
C TRP A 44 27.14 -3.57 26.99
N PHE A 45 28.21 -4.33 27.27
CA PHE A 45 28.85 -5.16 26.25
C PHE A 45 27.92 -6.26 25.71
N LEU A 46 27.19 -6.94 26.60
CA LEU A 46 26.22 -7.96 26.22
C LEU A 46 25.08 -7.38 25.37
N GLU A 47 24.59 -6.19 25.73
CA GLU A 47 23.56 -5.46 24.98
C GLU A 47 24.02 -5.19 23.54
N ASN A 48 25.23 -4.67 23.35
CA ASN A 48 25.77 -4.44 21.99
C ASN A 48 25.81 -5.74 21.16
N VAL A 49 26.25 -6.85 21.75
CA VAL A 49 26.29 -8.16 21.05
C VAL A 49 24.89 -8.66 20.69
N MET A 50 23.92 -8.45 21.59
CA MET A 50 22.53 -8.82 21.33
C MET A 50 21.86 -7.90 20.30
N GLU A 51 22.20 -6.62 20.28
CA GLU A 51 21.70 -5.65 19.31
C GLU A 51 22.19 -5.98 17.90
N ASP A 52 23.47 -6.31 17.73
CA ASP A 52 24.01 -6.77 16.44
C ASP A 52 23.25 -7.99 15.91
N GLY A 53 23.02 -8.99 16.77
CA GLY A 53 22.25 -10.18 16.42
C GLY A 53 20.77 -9.90 16.17
N ALA A 54 20.17 -8.96 16.89
CA ALA A 54 18.79 -8.54 16.69
C ALA A 54 18.62 -7.79 15.37
N LEU A 55 19.56 -6.92 15.00
CA LEU A 55 19.58 -6.23 13.71
C LEU A 55 19.75 -7.22 12.55
N GLU A 56 20.64 -8.21 12.68
CA GLU A 56 20.78 -9.26 11.68
C GLU A 56 19.51 -10.12 11.55
N ALA A 57 18.86 -10.44 12.68
CA ALA A 57 17.60 -11.17 12.72
C ALA A 57 16.45 -10.36 12.12
N ASP A 58 16.29 -9.08 12.46
CA ASP A 58 15.25 -8.21 11.88
C ASP A 58 15.44 -8.08 10.37
N ASN A 59 16.68 -7.92 9.89
CA ASN A 59 16.96 -7.86 8.46
C ASN A 59 16.71 -9.19 7.71
N GLN A 60 16.97 -10.34 8.35
CA GLN A 60 16.62 -11.65 7.77
C GLN A 60 15.14 -12.01 7.92
N ASN A 61 14.48 -11.41 8.92
CA ASN A 61 13.19 -11.84 9.44
C ASN A 61 12.22 -10.66 9.60
N GLU A 62 12.25 -9.70 8.66
CA GLU A 62 11.33 -8.55 8.72
C GLU A 62 9.88 -9.03 8.84
N ARG A 63 9.55 -10.22 8.29
CA ARG A 63 8.21 -10.84 8.41
C ARG A 63 8.23 -12.38 8.29
N PRO A 64 8.60 -13.15 9.33
CA PRO A 64 8.63 -14.64 9.32
C PRO A 64 7.28 -15.28 8.98
N MET A 65 6.19 -14.58 9.31
CA MET A 65 4.82 -15.03 9.09
C MET A 65 4.15 -14.33 7.91
N GLN A 66 4.85 -13.47 7.16
CA GLN A 66 4.33 -13.10 5.85
C GLN A 66 4.49 -14.29 4.94
N MET A 67 3.36 -14.80 4.48
CA MET A 67 3.34 -15.61 3.26
C MET A 67 4.10 -14.86 2.18
N SER A 68 5.03 -15.56 1.53
CA SER A 68 5.72 -15.01 0.37
C SER A 68 4.69 -14.56 -0.67
N ALA A 69 5.01 -13.57 -1.51
CA ALA A 69 4.11 -13.10 -2.57
C ALA A 69 3.63 -14.24 -3.49
N ARG A 70 4.37 -15.37 -3.52
CA ARG A 70 4.01 -16.59 -4.23
C ARG A 70 3.00 -17.46 -3.48
N GLU A 71 3.09 -17.56 -2.16
CA GLU A 71 2.18 -18.34 -1.29
C GLU A 71 0.87 -17.63 -1.02
N ASN A 72 0.85 -16.30 -1.13
CA ASN A 72 -0.36 -15.48 -1.02
C ASN A 72 -1.23 -15.53 -2.29
N LEU A 73 -0.81 -16.26 -3.33
CA LEU A 73 -1.59 -16.44 -4.54
C LEU A 73 -2.56 -17.63 -4.36
N PRO A 74 -3.81 -17.53 -4.87
CA PRO A 74 -4.71 -18.67 -4.92
C PRO A 74 -4.06 -19.84 -5.68
N PRO A 75 -4.35 -21.10 -5.28
CA PRO A 75 -3.83 -22.29 -5.96
C PRO A 75 -4.25 -22.31 -7.43
N GLU A 76 -3.39 -22.85 -8.30
CA GLU A 76 -3.67 -22.96 -9.73
C GLU A 76 -4.79 -24.01 -9.98
N PRO A 77 -5.70 -23.81 -10.95
CA PRO A 77 -5.70 -22.80 -12.01
C PRO A 77 -6.18 -21.42 -11.53
N ARG A 78 -5.35 -20.40 -11.77
CA ARG A 78 -5.68 -19.02 -11.39
C ARG A 78 -6.81 -18.53 -12.28
N LEU A 79 -7.79 -17.87 -11.68
CA LEU A 79 -8.63 -16.95 -12.42
C LEU A 79 -7.70 -15.95 -13.10
N GLN A 80 -7.84 -15.75 -14.42
CA GLN A 80 -7.15 -14.67 -15.12
C GLN A 80 -7.27 -13.43 -14.27
N GLY A 81 -6.13 -12.85 -13.88
CA GLY A 81 -6.13 -11.63 -13.09
C GLY A 81 -6.97 -10.61 -13.84
N ALA A 82 -8.14 -10.28 -13.30
CA ALA A 82 -8.83 -9.10 -13.77
C ALA A 82 -7.82 -7.95 -13.54
N PRO A 83 -7.61 -7.05 -14.51
CA PRO A 83 -6.82 -5.86 -14.28
C PRO A 83 -7.46 -5.11 -13.10
N GLY A 84 -6.91 -5.34 -11.90
CA GLY A 84 -7.46 -4.82 -10.66
C GLY A 84 -7.00 -3.40 -10.46
N PHE A 85 -7.93 -2.51 -10.10
CA PHE A 85 -7.68 -1.12 -9.67
C PHE A 85 -6.65 -0.36 -10.51
N ALA A 86 -6.65 -0.56 -11.83
CA ALA A 86 -5.72 0.10 -12.72
C ALA A 86 -6.44 0.57 -13.98
N VAL A 87 -6.20 1.82 -14.36
CA VAL A 87 -6.80 2.43 -15.56
C VAL A 87 -5.73 2.60 -16.61
N GLU A 88 -5.98 2.10 -17.82
CA GLU A 88 -5.12 2.40 -18.96
C GLU A 88 -5.27 3.86 -19.36
N SER A 89 -4.14 4.58 -19.43
CA SER A 89 -4.06 5.94 -19.93
C SER A 89 -3.15 5.99 -21.16
N GLU A 90 -3.21 7.08 -21.92
CA GLU A 90 -2.32 7.34 -23.06
C GLU A 90 -0.82 7.25 -22.68
N ARG A 91 -0.48 7.51 -21.42
CA ARG A 91 0.89 7.47 -20.87
C ARG A 91 1.27 6.11 -20.26
N GLY A 92 0.37 5.13 -20.30
CA GLY A 92 0.54 3.82 -19.68
C GLY A 92 -0.50 3.54 -18.58
N GLN A 93 -0.32 2.42 -17.91
CA GLN A 93 -1.21 1.96 -16.84
C GLN A 93 -1.03 2.81 -15.57
N VAL A 94 -2.12 3.41 -15.09
CA VAL A 94 -2.14 4.13 -13.81
C VAL A 94 -2.57 3.14 -12.72
N ASN A 95 -1.67 2.83 -11.79
CA ASN A 95 -1.97 1.97 -10.65
C ASN A 95 -2.72 2.77 -9.56
N LEU A 96 -3.90 2.31 -9.15
CA LEU A 96 -4.78 2.94 -8.18
C LEU A 96 -5.00 2.08 -6.92
N GLU A 97 -4.20 1.03 -6.69
CA GLU A 97 -4.33 0.11 -5.55
C GLU A 97 -4.32 0.81 -4.18
N LEU A 98 -3.51 1.87 -4.05
CA LEU A 98 -3.37 2.66 -2.80
C LEU A 98 -4.17 3.97 -2.83
N ALA A 99 -4.92 4.23 -3.90
CA ALA A 99 -5.67 5.46 -4.07
C ALA A 99 -7.06 5.37 -3.41
N ALA A 100 -7.71 6.52 -3.24
CA ALA A 100 -9.08 6.55 -2.74
C ALA A 100 -10.02 5.78 -3.69
N PRO A 101 -11.06 5.09 -3.21
CA PRO A 101 -11.94 4.26 -4.05
C PRO A 101 -12.56 4.97 -5.27
N GLN A 102 -12.69 6.30 -5.22
CA GLN A 102 -13.24 7.10 -6.33
C GLN A 102 -12.19 7.58 -7.34
N SER A 103 -10.92 7.23 -7.17
CA SER A 103 -9.85 7.65 -8.07
C SER A 103 -10.02 7.09 -9.48
N GLU A 104 -10.50 5.86 -9.62
CA GLU A 104 -10.79 5.23 -10.91
C GLU A 104 -11.78 6.06 -11.72
N TYR A 105 -12.91 6.41 -11.10
CA TYR A 105 -13.93 7.25 -11.75
C TYR A 105 -13.36 8.60 -12.17
N ARG A 106 -12.57 9.26 -11.32
CA ARG A 106 -11.99 10.57 -11.62
C ARG A 106 -10.98 10.52 -12.77
N GLU A 107 -10.20 9.45 -12.86
CA GLU A 107 -9.27 9.26 -13.98
C GLU A 107 -10.02 9.02 -15.28
N LEU A 108 -11.06 8.18 -15.27
CA LEU A 108 -11.92 7.94 -16.44
C LEU A 108 -12.64 9.21 -16.88
N GLU A 109 -13.22 9.95 -15.93
CA GLU A 109 -13.89 11.22 -16.20
C GLU A 109 -12.92 12.21 -16.86
N ARG A 110 -11.70 12.34 -16.33
CA ARG A 110 -10.66 13.19 -16.93
C ARG A 110 -10.33 12.77 -18.37
N GLN A 111 -10.18 11.46 -18.62
CA GLN A 111 -9.93 10.95 -19.98
C GLN A 111 -11.08 11.26 -20.93
N TRP A 112 -12.32 11.08 -20.47
CA TRP A 112 -13.51 11.40 -21.27
C TRP A 112 -13.66 12.89 -21.54
N THR A 113 -13.43 13.75 -20.54
CA THR A 113 -13.46 15.21 -20.75
C THR A 113 -12.45 15.62 -21.81
N LYS A 114 -11.22 15.11 -21.73
CA LYS A 114 -10.19 15.37 -22.72
C LYS A 114 -10.61 14.89 -24.12
N LEU A 115 -11.16 13.68 -24.23
CA LEU A 115 -11.66 13.15 -25.50
C LEU A 115 -12.82 13.96 -26.07
N TRP A 116 -13.70 14.50 -25.23
CA TRP A 116 -14.80 15.36 -25.66
C TRP A 116 -14.34 16.72 -26.15
N GLU A 117 -13.32 17.31 -25.53
CA GLU A 117 -12.80 18.61 -25.89
C GLU A 117 -11.87 18.56 -27.12
N GLU A 118 -10.97 17.58 -27.16
CA GLU A 118 -9.87 17.53 -28.16
C GLU A 118 -10.11 16.48 -29.25
N GLY A 119 -10.95 15.48 -28.99
CA GLY A 119 -11.03 14.27 -29.82
C GLY A 119 -9.78 13.39 -29.71
N GLN A 120 -9.68 12.39 -30.57
CA GLN A 120 -8.56 11.45 -30.62
C GLN A 120 -8.15 11.15 -32.05
N LYS A 121 -6.85 11.17 -32.30
CA LYS A 121 -6.24 10.68 -33.53
C LYS A 121 -5.43 9.42 -33.23
N ASP A 122 -5.50 8.45 -34.12
CA ASP A 122 -4.66 7.28 -34.04
C ASP A 122 -3.20 7.70 -34.26
N SER A 123 -2.33 7.34 -33.33
CA SER A 123 -0.92 7.73 -33.35
C SER A 123 -0.14 7.11 -34.52
N LYS A 124 -0.59 5.96 -35.02
CA LYS A 124 0.09 5.23 -36.11
C LYS A 124 -0.34 5.72 -37.50
N THR A 125 -1.64 5.91 -37.70
CA THR A 125 -2.19 6.25 -39.02
C THR A 125 -2.50 7.74 -39.19
N GLY A 126 -2.55 8.51 -38.10
CA GLY A 126 -2.99 9.91 -38.12
C GLY A 126 -4.49 10.08 -38.39
N THR A 127 -5.24 8.98 -38.49
CA THR A 127 -6.68 8.98 -38.76
C THR A 127 -7.41 9.48 -37.52
N VAL A 128 -8.41 10.36 -37.72
CA VAL A 128 -9.27 10.82 -36.63
C VAL A 128 -10.17 9.65 -36.20
N VAL A 129 -10.00 9.20 -34.96
CA VAL A 129 -10.79 8.11 -34.36
C VAL A 129 -12.04 8.69 -33.72
N THR A 130 -11.90 9.78 -32.97
CA THR A 130 -13.02 10.52 -32.35
C THR A 130 -12.86 12.01 -32.61
N LEU A 131 -13.98 12.68 -32.81
CA LEU A 131 -14.03 14.10 -33.14
C LEU A 131 -14.99 14.82 -32.17
N PRO A 132 -14.64 16.03 -31.67
CA PRO A 132 -15.56 16.82 -30.87
C PRO A 132 -16.88 17.06 -31.60
N ILE A 133 -17.99 17.10 -30.84
CA ILE A 133 -19.35 17.14 -31.39
C ILE A 133 -19.55 18.36 -32.30
N GLU A 134 -19.01 19.52 -31.92
CA GLU A 134 -19.19 20.74 -32.69
C GLU A 134 -18.42 20.72 -34.01
N GLU A 135 -17.17 20.23 -33.99
CA GLU A 135 -16.43 19.97 -35.23
C GLU A 135 -17.13 18.92 -36.10
N ALA A 136 -17.77 17.91 -35.50
CA ALA A 136 -18.50 16.88 -36.21
C ALA A 136 -19.71 17.46 -36.93
N LYS A 137 -20.47 18.34 -36.27
CA LYS A 137 -21.61 19.02 -36.88
C LYS A 137 -21.16 19.89 -38.05
N GLU A 138 -20.09 20.67 -37.89
CA GLU A 138 -19.57 21.51 -38.95
C GLU A 138 -19.16 20.69 -40.18
N LYS A 139 -18.38 19.61 -39.98
CA LYS A 139 -17.97 18.73 -41.08
C LYS A 139 -19.16 18.01 -41.72
N PHE A 140 -20.15 17.63 -40.94
CA PHE A 140 -21.38 17.00 -41.44
C PHE A 140 -22.22 17.96 -42.30
N LEU A 141 -22.32 19.23 -41.87
CA LEU A 141 -23.00 20.25 -42.66
C LEU A 141 -22.23 20.59 -43.95
N GLN A 142 -20.91 20.65 -43.88
CA GLN A 142 -20.05 20.85 -45.07
C GLN A 142 -20.19 19.73 -46.09
N SER A 143 -20.35 18.48 -45.64
CA SER A 143 -20.52 17.33 -46.54
C SER A 143 -21.87 17.30 -47.26
N ASN A 144 -22.78 18.25 -46.98
CA ASN A 144 -24.12 18.33 -47.55
C ASN A 144 -24.85 16.98 -47.50
N ALA A 145 -24.69 16.26 -46.38
CA ALA A 145 -25.28 14.95 -46.20
C ALA A 145 -26.81 15.05 -46.30
N LYS A 146 -27.37 14.46 -47.36
CA LYS A 146 -28.82 14.37 -47.56
C LYS A 146 -29.37 13.23 -46.72
N ALA A 147 -30.59 13.40 -46.20
CA ALA A 147 -31.32 12.30 -45.58
C ALA A 147 -31.43 11.13 -46.57
N ASN A 148 -30.96 9.96 -46.15
CA ASN A 148 -30.97 8.78 -47.01
C ASN A 148 -32.39 8.22 -47.09
N ASN A 149 -33.14 8.67 -48.11
CA ASN A 149 -34.51 8.23 -48.38
C ASN A 149 -34.58 6.94 -49.21
N SER A 150 -33.45 6.26 -49.43
CA SER A 150 -33.42 4.98 -50.13
C SER A 150 -34.23 3.90 -49.38
N GLU A 151 -34.72 2.90 -50.10
CA GLU A 151 -35.44 1.78 -49.48
C GLU A 151 -34.60 1.06 -48.42
N GLU A 152 -33.29 0.94 -48.64
CA GLU A 152 -32.34 0.41 -47.64
C GLU A 152 -32.30 1.29 -46.38
N GLY A 153 -32.24 2.61 -46.52
CA GLY A 153 -32.27 3.55 -45.39
C GLY A 153 -33.57 3.45 -44.58
N GLN A 154 -34.71 3.26 -45.26
CA GLN A 154 -35.99 3.05 -44.58
C GLN A 154 -36.07 1.70 -43.87
N ASN A 155 -35.45 0.65 -44.41
CA ASN A 155 -35.40 -0.66 -43.77
C ASN A 155 -34.56 -0.64 -42.49
N ILE A 156 -33.40 0.01 -42.51
CA ILE A 156 -32.56 0.20 -41.31
C ILE A 156 -33.31 1.03 -40.24
N LEU A 157 -34.04 2.05 -40.65
CA LEU A 157 -34.85 2.86 -39.74
C LEU A 157 -36.01 2.07 -39.13
N LYS A 158 -36.63 1.16 -39.89
CA LYS A 158 -37.66 0.24 -39.36
C LYS A 158 -37.07 -0.78 -38.39
N GLU A 159 -35.90 -1.34 -38.72
CA GLU A 159 -35.21 -2.32 -37.88
C GLU A 159 -34.77 -1.71 -36.55
N SER A 160 -34.14 -0.54 -36.57
CA SER A 160 -33.73 0.18 -35.34
C SER A 160 -34.89 0.59 -34.44
N ARG A 161 -36.10 0.77 -35.00
CA ARG A 161 -37.33 1.03 -34.24
C ARG A 161 -38.01 -0.25 -33.76
N SER A 162 -37.59 -1.41 -34.25
CA SER A 162 -38.19 -2.68 -33.90
C SER A 162 -37.57 -3.24 -32.61
N ILE A 163 -38.43 -3.76 -31.74
CA ILE A 163 -38.06 -4.42 -30.48
C ILE A 163 -38.28 -5.92 -30.69
N VAL A 164 -37.22 -6.70 -30.50
CA VAL A 164 -37.29 -8.15 -30.52
C VAL A 164 -37.85 -8.61 -29.17
N SER A 165 -38.98 -9.30 -29.19
CA SER A 165 -39.61 -9.86 -27.99
C SER A 165 -39.42 -11.37 -27.94
N ASP A 166 -39.08 -11.88 -26.75
CA ASP A 166 -38.94 -13.32 -26.47
C ASP A 166 -40.27 -13.99 -26.10
N SER A 167 -41.41 -13.28 -26.18
CA SER A 167 -42.73 -13.82 -25.81
C SER A 167 -43.31 -14.85 -26.79
N SER A 168 -42.57 -15.21 -27.84
CA SER A 168 -42.98 -16.14 -28.89
C SER A 168 -41.85 -17.12 -29.17
N ALA A 169 -42.19 -18.40 -29.43
CA ALA A 169 -41.26 -19.51 -29.68
C ALA A 169 -40.32 -19.32 -30.89
N GLY A 170 -40.41 -18.19 -31.59
CA GLY A 170 -39.39 -17.67 -32.51
C GLY A 170 -39.14 -16.20 -32.23
N ARG A 171 -37.86 -15.81 -32.15
CA ARG A 171 -37.41 -14.41 -32.02
C ARG A 171 -37.96 -13.61 -33.21
N THR A 172 -39.10 -12.96 -33.02
CA THR A 172 -39.79 -12.20 -34.05
C THR A 172 -39.91 -10.76 -33.57
N ALA A 173 -39.52 -9.82 -34.43
CA ALA A 173 -39.63 -8.39 -34.15
C ALA A 173 -41.13 -8.04 -34.05
N SER A 174 -41.65 -7.84 -32.85
CA SER A 174 -43.10 -7.78 -32.61
C SER A 174 -43.62 -6.38 -32.34
N VAL A 175 -42.77 -5.43 -31.96
CA VAL A 175 -43.18 -4.07 -31.59
C VAL A 175 -42.31 -3.03 -32.28
N VAL A 176 -42.91 -2.08 -32.98
CA VAL A 176 -42.22 -0.91 -33.54
C VAL A 176 -42.50 0.29 -32.64
N ARG A 177 -41.43 0.94 -32.14
CA ARG A 177 -41.55 2.17 -31.34
C ARG A 177 -42.04 3.31 -32.23
N ARG A 178 -43.15 3.92 -31.84
CA ARG A 178 -43.81 5.02 -32.58
C ARG A 178 -43.10 6.34 -32.37
#